data_AF-A0A078J4L3-F1
#
_entry.id   AF-A0A078J4L3-F1
#
_cell.length_a   1.000
_cell.length_b   1.000
_cell.length_c   1.000
_cell.angle_alpha   90.00
_cell.angle_beta   90.00
_cell.angle_gamma   90.00
#
_symmetry.space_group_name_H-M   'P 1'
#
loop_
_entity.id
_entity.type
_entity.pdbx_description
1 polymer ?
#
loop_
_entity_poly.entity_id
_entity_poly.type
_entity_poly.pdbx_seq_one_letter_code
_entity_poly.pdbx_strand_id
1 'polypeptide(L)'
;MATLESPPLGTPSAMRSAFGTVLSALILLLIGVLAFSIRLFSVIKYESVIHEFDPYFNYRVTQFLSKNGIYEFWNWFDDRTWYPLGRVIGGTVYPGLTLTAGTIWW
;
A
#
# COMPACT_ATOMS: atom_id res chain seq x y z
N MET A 1 -8.94 11.35 35.63
CA MET A 1 -8.94 11.87 34.24
C MET A 1 -8.14 13.17 34.24
N ALA A 2 -6.81 13.08 34.27
CA ALA A 2 -5.93 14.27 34.24
C ALA A 2 -5.62 14.58 32.78
N THR A 3 -6.20 15.65 32.26
CA THR A 3 -5.87 16.22 30.96
C THR A 3 -4.45 16.75 31.03
N LEU A 4 -3.51 16.14 30.31
CA LEU A 4 -2.16 16.69 30.13
C LEU A 4 -2.28 17.99 29.33
N GLU A 5 -2.40 19.12 30.03
CA GLU A 5 -2.35 20.43 29.38
C GLU A 5 -0.97 20.61 28.74
N SER A 6 -0.97 20.88 27.43
CA SER A 6 0.25 21.22 26.71
C SER A 6 0.90 22.45 27.34
N PRO A 7 2.23 22.48 27.51
CA PRO A 7 2.91 23.59 28.18
C PRO A 7 2.63 24.93 27.46
N PRO A 8 2.47 26.04 28.21
CA PRO A 8 2.12 27.34 27.64
C PRO A 8 3.18 27.82 26.63
N LEU A 9 2.69 28.39 25.53
CA LEU A 9 3.49 28.86 24.40
C LEU A 9 4.50 29.93 24.89
N GLY A 10 5.80 29.69 24.68
CA GLY A 10 6.87 30.61 25.10
C GLY A 10 7.75 30.12 26.26
N THR A 11 7.48 28.95 26.85
CA THR A 11 8.35 28.34 27.86
C THR A 11 9.56 27.60 27.25
N PRO A 12 10.74 27.60 27.90
CA PRO A 12 11.92 26.86 27.41
C PRO A 12 11.67 25.35 27.21
N SER A 13 10.75 24.78 27.99
CA SER A 13 10.29 23.39 27.87
C SER A 13 9.46 23.15 26.61
N ALA A 14 8.56 24.09 26.25
CA ALA A 14 7.78 24.02 25.01
C ALA A 14 8.69 24.09 23.76
N MET A 15 9.71 24.95 23.77
CA MET A 15 10.69 24.99 22.68
C MET A 15 11.48 23.69 22.55
N ARG A 16 11.98 23.12 23.66
CA ARG A 16 12.66 21.80 23.63
C ARG A 16 11.79 20.69 23.07
N SER A 17 10.50 20.65 23.44
CA SER A 17 9.55 19.67 22.91
C SER A 17 9.33 19.85 21.40
N ALA A 18 9.17 21.09 20.93
CA ALA A 18 8.99 21.40 19.51
C ALA A 18 10.22 20.98 18.67
N PHE A 19 11.44 21.30 19.13
CA PHE A 19 12.67 20.84 18.49
C PHE A 19 12.78 19.29 18.48
N GLY A 20 12.38 18.64 19.58
CA GLY A 20 12.32 17.17 19.65
C GLY A 20 11.33 16.57 18.65
N THR A 21 10.15 17.15 18.49
CA THR A 21 9.15 16.71 17.51
C THR A 21 9.64 16.89 16.08
N VAL A 22 10.24 18.04 15.75
CA VAL A 22 10.80 18.31 14.42
C VAL A 22 11.93 17.32 14.10
N LEU A 23 12.83 17.08 15.05
CA LEU A 23 13.91 16.11 14.87
C LEU A 23 13.36 14.68 14.70
N SER A 24 12.37 14.29 15.49
CA SER A 24 11.71 12.99 15.36
C SER A 24 11.03 12.82 13.99
N ALA A 25 10.30 13.83 13.53
CA ALA A 25 9.69 13.83 12.20
C ALA A 25 10.73 13.73 11.08
N LEU A 26 11.85 14.44 11.20
CA LEU A 26 12.96 14.38 10.26
C LEU A 26 13.58 12.97 10.21
N ILE A 27 13.82 12.36 11.37
CA ILE A 27 14.34 11.00 11.45
C ILE A 27 13.37 9.98 10.81
N LEU A 28 12.06 10.08 11.10
CA LEU A 28 11.05 9.21 10.50
C LEU A 28 10.99 9.37 8.98
N LEU A 29 11.12 10.59 8.47
CA LEU A 29 11.19 10.86 7.03
C LEU A 29 12.44 10.23 6.41
N LEU A 30 13.61 10.40 7.03
CA LEU A 30 14.85 9.78 6.55
C LEU A 30 14.77 8.25 6.54
N ILE A 31 14.19 7.65 7.59
CA ILE A 31 13.95 6.19 7.63
C ILE A 31 13.03 5.78 6.48
N GLY A 32 11.95 6.52 6.22
CA GLY A 32 11.04 6.26 5.11
C GLY A 32 11.72 6.30 3.74
N VAL A 33 12.49 7.35 3.47
CA VAL A 33 13.25 7.52 2.22
C VAL A 33 14.28 6.41 2.03
N LEU A 34 15.01 6.06 3.10
CA LEU A 34 15.99 4.97 3.05
C LEU A 34 15.30 3.63 2.81
N ALA A 35 14.22 3.34 3.52
CA ALA A 35 13.45 2.10 3.39
C ALA A 35 12.81 1.94 2.00
N PHE A 36 12.42 3.04 1.35
CA PHE A 36 11.96 3.03 -0.04
C PHE A 36 13.13 2.78 -1.00
N SER A 37 14.24 3.52 -0.83
CA SER A 37 15.43 3.42 -1.68
C SER A 37 16.01 2.00 -1.75
N ILE A 38 16.10 1.29 -0.61
CA ILE A 38 16.62 -0.09 -0.60
C ILE A 38 15.74 -1.07 -1.40
N ARG A 39 14.42 -0.84 -1.47
CA ARG A 39 13.48 -1.71 -2.19
C ARG A 39 13.49 -1.46 -3.70
N LEU A 40 13.93 -0.28 -4.13
CA LEU A 40 14.08 0.05 -5.55
C LEU A 40 15.28 -0.65 -6.21
N PHE A 41 16.19 -1.25 -5.45
CA PHE A 41 17.41 -1.83 -5.99
C PHE A 41 17.15 -2.88 -7.10
N SER A 42 16.14 -3.73 -6.96
CA SER A 42 15.76 -4.71 -7.99
C SER A 42 15.31 -4.04 -9.28
N VAL A 43 14.57 -2.92 -9.18
CA VAL A 43 13.99 -2.19 -10.31
C VAL A 43 15.04 -1.32 -11.04
N ILE A 44 16.10 -0.90 -10.34
CA ILE A 44 17.20 -0.14 -10.97
C ILE A 44 18.16 -1.08 -11.71
N LYS A 45 18.42 -2.26 -11.13
CA LYS A 45 19.36 -3.24 -11.69
C LYS A 45 18.74 -4.10 -12.80
N TYR A 46 17.48 -4.48 -12.64
CA TYR A 46 16.71 -5.26 -13.60
C TYR A 46 15.60 -4.40 -14.18
N GLU A 47 14.88 -4.89 -15.19
CA GLU A 47 13.74 -4.14 -15.72
C GLU A 47 12.60 -4.03 -14.70
N SER A 48 11.79 -2.98 -14.83
CA SER A 48 10.57 -2.80 -14.05
C SER A 48 9.50 -3.78 -14.54
N VAL A 49 9.67 -5.03 -14.13
CA VAL A 49 8.75 -6.13 -14.40
C VAL A 49 8.33 -6.78 -13.09
N ILE A 50 7.16 -7.39 -13.08
CA ILE A 50 6.71 -8.20 -11.95
C ILE A 50 7.64 -9.40 -11.85
N HIS A 51 8.37 -9.44 -10.74
CA HIS A 51 9.20 -10.58 -10.36
C HIS A 51 8.35 -11.62 -9.64
N GLU A 52 8.75 -12.89 -9.74
CA GLU A 52 8.05 -14.06 -9.19
C GLU A 52 6.73 -14.42 -9.90
N PHE A 53 6.28 -15.68 -9.75
CA PHE A 53 5.07 -16.18 -10.43
C PHE A 53 3.76 -15.71 -9.77
N ASP A 54 3.69 -15.72 -8.45
CA ASP A 54 2.47 -15.42 -7.69
C ASP A 54 1.89 -14.01 -7.95
N PRO A 55 2.71 -12.93 -8.05
CA PRO A 55 2.15 -11.60 -8.19
C PRO A 55 1.49 -11.33 -9.55
N TYR A 56 1.72 -12.17 -10.57
CA TYR A 56 1.01 -12.06 -11.86
C TYR A 56 -0.50 -12.24 -11.71
N PHE A 57 -0.94 -13.13 -10.80
CA PHE A 57 -2.35 -13.30 -10.49
C PHE A 57 -2.94 -12.01 -9.90
N ASN A 58 -2.28 -11.45 -8.89
CA ASN A 58 -2.72 -10.22 -8.23
C ASN A 58 -2.79 -9.03 -9.20
N TYR A 59 -1.81 -8.94 -10.11
CA TYR A 59 -1.80 -7.92 -11.16
C TYR A 59 -2.99 -8.06 -12.11
N ARG A 60 -3.25 -9.27 -12.62
CA ARG A 60 -4.40 -9.53 -13.51
C ARG A 60 -5.73 -9.19 -12.84
N VAL A 61 -5.89 -9.56 -11.58
CA VAL A 61 -7.10 -9.26 -10.80
C VAL A 61 -7.26 -7.75 -10.63
N THR A 62 -6.17 -7.04 -10.32
CA THR A 62 -6.17 -5.57 -10.20
C THR A 62 -6.50 -4.90 -11.53
N GLN A 63 -5.98 -5.41 -12.65
CA GLN A 63 -6.32 -4.93 -13.98
C GLN A 63 -7.81 -5.14 -14.31
N PHE A 64 -8.39 -6.27 -13.92
CA PHE A 64 -9.81 -6.54 -14.11
C PHE A 64 -10.66 -5.57 -13.29
N LEU A 65 -10.30 -5.36 -12.02
CA LEU A 65 -10.96 -4.40 -11.13
C LEU A 65 -10.92 -2.97 -11.69
N SER A 66 -9.75 -2.52 -12.16
CA SER A 66 -9.57 -1.17 -12.73
C SER A 66 -10.41 -0.96 -14.00
N LYS A 67 -10.59 -2.00 -14.82
CA LYS A 67 -11.33 -1.89 -16.09
C LYS A 67 -12.84 -2.05 -15.94
N ASN A 68 -13.31 -2.96 -15.08
CA ASN A 68 -14.72 -3.33 -14.97
C ASN A 68 -15.41 -2.78 -13.71
N GLY A 69 -14.64 -2.29 -12.74
CA GLY A 69 -15.14 -1.76 -11.48
C GLY A 69 -15.34 -2.82 -10.39
N ILE A 70 -15.67 -2.35 -9.19
CA ILE A 70 -15.77 -3.17 -7.97
C ILE A 70 -16.93 -4.17 -8.04
N TYR A 71 -18.06 -3.78 -8.62
CA TYR A 71 -19.26 -4.62 -8.68
C TYR A 71 -19.05 -5.85 -9.57
N GLU A 72 -18.48 -5.64 -10.77
CA GLU A 72 -18.11 -6.73 -11.68
C GLU A 72 -17.00 -7.60 -11.10
N PHE A 73 -16.04 -7.00 -10.38
CA PHE A 73 -15.00 -7.75 -9.68
C PHE A 73 -15.57 -8.70 -8.61
N TRP A 74 -16.57 -8.25 -7.83
CA TRP A 74 -17.16 -9.08 -6.77
C TRP A 74 -17.93 -10.28 -7.31
N ASN A 75 -18.52 -10.14 -8.49
CA ASN A 75 -19.25 -11.21 -9.19
C ASN A 75 -18.40 -11.94 -10.24
N TRP A 76 -17.08 -11.70 -10.26
CA TRP A 76 -16.23 -12.19 -11.35
C TRP A 76 -16.01 -13.69 -11.26
N PHE A 77 -16.45 -14.39 -12.31
CA PHE A 77 -16.10 -15.77 -12.62
C PHE A 77 -15.04 -15.78 -13.72
N ASP A 78 -13.91 -16.43 -13.44
CA ASP A 78 -12.81 -16.58 -14.38
C ASP A 78 -12.87 -17.94 -15.06
N ASP A 79 -13.23 -17.95 -16.34
CA ASP A 79 -13.31 -19.13 -17.21
C ASP A 79 -11.95 -19.56 -17.78
N ARG A 80 -10.92 -18.72 -17.66
CA ARG A 80 -9.59 -18.98 -18.24
C ARG A 80 -8.68 -19.76 -17.31
N THR A 81 -8.99 -19.82 -16.02
CA THR A 81 -8.22 -20.58 -15.04
C THR A 81 -8.94 -21.89 -14.71
N TRP A 82 -8.18 -22.95 -14.40
CA TRP A 82 -8.73 -24.25 -14.02
C TRP A 82 -9.69 -24.87 -15.06
N TYR A 83 -9.31 -24.89 -16.33
CA TYR A 83 -10.11 -25.57 -17.36
C TYR A 83 -10.30 -27.06 -17.00
N PRO A 84 -11.53 -27.62 -17.09
CA PRO A 84 -12.77 -27.04 -17.62
C PRO A 84 -13.71 -26.38 -16.58
N LEU A 85 -13.31 -26.30 -15.31
CA LEU A 85 -14.17 -25.86 -14.19
C LEU A 85 -14.30 -24.35 -14.05
N GLY A 86 -13.23 -23.59 -14.32
CA GLY A 86 -13.19 -22.16 -13.99
C GLY A 86 -12.89 -21.89 -12.52
N ARG A 87 -12.84 -20.60 -12.14
CA ARG A 87 -12.66 -20.15 -10.75
C ARG A 87 -13.50 -18.91 -10.44
N VAL A 88 -14.27 -18.96 -9.35
CA VAL A 88 -14.95 -17.79 -8.80
C VAL A 88 -13.92 -16.89 -8.10
N ILE A 89 -13.56 -15.75 -8.68
CA ILE A 89 -12.50 -14.89 -8.13
C ILE A 89 -13.01 -14.04 -6.98
N GLY A 90 -14.18 -13.42 -7.14
CA GLY A 90 -14.73 -12.50 -6.14
C GLY A 90 -14.93 -13.12 -4.75
N GLY A 91 -15.16 -14.44 -4.68
CA GLY A 91 -15.33 -15.19 -3.42
C GLY A 91 -14.09 -15.97 -2.94
N THR A 92 -13.02 -16.07 -3.73
CA THR A 92 -11.84 -16.91 -3.39
C THR A 92 -10.54 -16.13 -3.24
N VAL A 93 -10.59 -14.80 -3.32
CA VAL A 93 -9.42 -13.91 -3.21
C VAL A 93 -9.66 -12.89 -2.12
N TYR A 94 -8.62 -12.60 -1.33
CA TYR A 94 -8.64 -11.48 -0.40
C TYR A 94 -8.51 -10.16 -1.16
N PRO A 95 -9.53 -9.30 -1.14
CA PRO A 95 -9.59 -8.13 -2.02
C PRO A 95 -8.76 -6.94 -1.50
N GLY A 96 -8.13 -7.04 -0.33
CA GLY A 96 -7.43 -5.92 0.29
C GLY A 96 -6.32 -5.33 -0.59
N LEU A 97 -5.50 -6.18 -1.20
CA LEU A 97 -4.43 -5.75 -2.10
C LEU A 97 -4.99 -5.15 -3.39
N THR A 98 -5.97 -5.82 -4.00
CA THR A 98 -6.52 -5.41 -5.31
C THR A 98 -7.32 -4.12 -5.20
N LEU A 99 -8.13 -3.96 -4.14
CA LEU A 99 -8.87 -2.73 -3.86
C LEU A 99 -7.93 -1.56 -3.56
N THR A 100 -6.91 -1.75 -2.72
CA THR A 100 -5.94 -0.68 -2.41
C THR A 100 -5.19 -0.25 -3.66
N ALA A 101 -4.79 -1.19 -4.52
CA ALA A 101 -4.14 -0.86 -5.78
C ALA A 101 -5.12 -0.16 -6.75
N GLY A 102 -6.37 -0.60 -6.81
CA GLY A 102 -7.42 0.01 -7.62
C GLY A 102 -7.75 1.45 -7.21
N THR A 103 -7.80 1.76 -5.91
CA THR A 103 -8.08 3.12 -5.41
C THR A 103 -6.92 4.08 -5.61
N ILE A 104 -5.69 3.60 -5.61
CA ILE A 104 -4.51 4.43 -5.94
C ILE A 104 -4.45 4.71 -7.45
N TRP A 105 -4.97 3.79 -8.27
CA TRP A 105 -4.98 3.91 -9.72
C TRP A 105 -6.10 4.80 -10.28
N TRP A 106 -7.30 4.71 -9.68
CA TRP A 106 -8.51 5.41 -10.13
C TRP A 106 -8.43 6.92 -9.94
#